data_AF-A0A5C4J7D2-F1
#
_entry.id   AF-A0A5C4J7D2-F1
#
_cell.length_a   1.000
_cell.length_b   1.000
_cell.length_c   1.000
_cell.angle_alpha   90.00
_cell.angle_beta   90.00
_cell.angle_gamma   90.00
#
_symmetry.space_group_name_H-M   'P 1'
#
loop_
_entity.id
_entity.type
_entity.pdbx_description
1 polymer ?
#
loop_
_entity_poly.entity_id
_entity_poly.type
_entity_poly.pdbx_seq_one_letter_code
_entity_poly.pdbx_strand_id
1 'polypeptide(L)'
;MATESLNGLPTAVVAVWVLCAAGWGVVLARLRGGVHGPARGPSLFAHAITPAGVILTCSLIGFGSLYATIALTAEWWALLLVTGFRPERLLSTGGLGRLAAWAAVTAAVACLTARLVFQV
;
A
#
# COMPACT_ATOMS: atom_id res chain seq x y z
N MET A 1 -4.81 28.49 1.26
CA MET A 1 -5.36 28.34 -0.12
C MET A 1 -6.21 27.09 -0.11
N ALA A 2 -7.52 27.24 -0.30
CA ALA A 2 -8.43 26.10 -0.39
C ALA A 2 -8.01 25.28 -1.62
N THR A 3 -7.51 24.07 -1.41
CA THR A 3 -7.25 23.14 -2.52
C THR A 3 -8.60 22.68 -3.04
N GLU A 4 -9.18 23.47 -3.94
CA GLU A 4 -10.45 23.15 -4.56
C GLU A 4 -10.36 21.85 -5.36
N SER A 5 -11.42 21.08 -5.19
CA SER A 5 -11.60 19.68 -5.54
C SER A 5 -11.64 19.41 -7.04
N LEU A 6 -11.12 18.26 -7.46
CA LEU A 6 -11.70 17.54 -8.58
C LEU A 6 -13.07 17.01 -8.13
N ASN A 7 -14.17 17.62 -8.59
CA ASN A 7 -15.56 17.16 -8.41
C ASN A 7 -16.07 17.01 -6.95
N GLY A 8 -15.67 17.86 -6.02
CA GLY A 8 -16.13 17.85 -4.62
C GLY A 8 -15.32 16.95 -3.66
N LEU A 9 -14.30 16.23 -4.15
CA LEU A 9 -13.39 15.44 -3.32
C LEU A 9 -12.13 16.23 -2.94
N PRO A 10 -11.65 16.15 -1.68
CA PRO A 10 -10.38 16.78 -1.29
C PRO A 10 -9.22 16.26 -2.15
N THR A 11 -8.39 17.16 -2.68
CA THR A 11 -7.26 16.81 -3.56
C THR A 11 -6.30 15.82 -2.91
N ALA A 12 -6.12 15.89 -1.58
CA ALA A 12 -5.33 14.94 -0.82
C ALA A 12 -5.88 13.50 -0.89
N VAL A 13 -7.20 13.32 -0.87
CA VAL A 13 -7.85 12.00 -0.99
C VAL A 13 -7.60 11.43 -2.39
N VAL A 14 -7.75 12.24 -3.43
CA VAL A 14 -7.47 11.84 -4.82
C VAL A 14 -6.00 11.44 -4.97
N ALA A 15 -5.08 12.21 -4.41
CA ALA A 15 -3.65 11.90 -4.42
C ALA A 15 -3.34 10.56 -3.73
N VAL A 16 -3.94 10.30 -2.57
CA VAL A 16 -3.81 9.02 -1.87
C VAL A 16 -4.30 7.86 -2.73
N TRP A 17 -5.44 8.00 -3.41
CA TRP A 17 -5.97 6.95 -4.29
C TRP A 17 -5.05 6.67 -5.47
N VAL A 18 -4.51 7.71 -6.11
CA VAL A 18 -3.55 7.58 -7.22
C VAL A 18 -2.26 6.90 -6.74
N LEU A 19 -1.71 7.32 -5.60
CA LEU A 19 -0.51 6.72 -5.01
C LEU A 19 -0.75 5.26 -4.59
N CYS A 20 -1.95 4.95 -4.09
CA CYS A 20 -2.37 3.60 -3.74
C CYS A 20 -2.34 2.71 -5.00
N ALA A 21 -3.05 3.11 -6.05
CA ALA A 21 -3.11 2.37 -7.31
C ALA A 21 -1.73 2.20 -7.95
N ALA A 22 -0.90 3.24 -7.94
CA ALA A 22 0.46 3.19 -8.44
C ALA A 22 1.34 2.23 -7.62
N GLY A 23 1.31 2.33 -6.28
CA GLY A 23 2.06 1.45 -5.39
C GLY A 23 1.69 -0.02 -5.60
N TRP A 24 0.40 -0.32 -5.69
CA TRP A 24 -0.11 -1.65 -6.00
C TRP A 24 0.45 -2.19 -7.32
N GLY A 25 0.34 -1.39 -8.38
CA GLY A 25 0.76 -1.76 -9.73
C GLY A 25 2.27 -1.99 -9.83
N VAL A 26 3.08 -1.14 -9.19
CA VAL A 26 4.53 -1.30 -9.15
C VAL A 26 4.91 -2.58 -8.41
N VAL A 27 4.34 -2.85 -7.24
CA VAL A 27 4.60 -4.10 -6.50
C VAL A 27 4.19 -5.32 -7.34
N LEU A 28 3.03 -5.29 -7.99
CA LEU A 28 2.58 -6.37 -8.87
C LEU A 28 3.56 -6.61 -10.02
N ALA A 29 4.00 -5.55 -10.71
CA ALA A 29 4.96 -5.65 -11.80
C ALA A 29 6.30 -6.22 -11.33
N ARG A 30 6.79 -5.81 -10.16
CA ARG A 30 8.03 -6.33 -9.57
C ARG A 30 7.89 -7.78 -9.15
N LEU A 31 6.80 -8.18 -8.50
CA LEU A 31 6.54 -9.59 -8.16
C LEU A 31 6.46 -10.46 -9.41
N ARG A 32 5.83 -9.98 -10.50
CA ARG A 32 5.73 -10.71 -11.77
C ARG A 32 7.09 -11.03 -12.39
N GLY A 33 8.08 -10.16 -12.20
CA GLY A 33 9.44 -10.31 -12.72
C GLY A 33 10.46 -10.87 -11.71
N GLY A 34 10.17 -10.84 -10.41
CA GLY A 34 11.10 -11.26 -9.35
C GLY A 34 10.82 -12.64 -8.77
N VAL A 35 9.54 -13.04 -8.66
CA VAL A 35 9.15 -14.33 -8.07
C VAL A 35 9.07 -15.41 -9.16
N HIS A 36 9.78 -16.51 -8.93
CA HIS A 36 9.88 -17.64 -9.84
C HIS A 36 9.47 -18.94 -9.15
N GLY A 37 9.09 -19.95 -9.94
CA GLY A 37 8.72 -21.28 -9.44
C GLY A 37 7.32 -21.35 -8.82
N PRO A 38 7.06 -22.39 -8.00
CA PRO A 38 5.71 -22.71 -7.49
C PRO A 38 5.04 -21.58 -6.69
N ALA A 39 5.83 -20.71 -6.07
CA ALA A 39 5.33 -19.59 -5.27
C ALA A 39 4.75 -18.44 -6.10
N ARG A 40 5.06 -18.37 -7.40
CA ARG A 40 4.69 -17.23 -8.26
C ARG A 40 3.19 -17.02 -8.36
N GLY A 41 2.43 -18.08 -8.65
CA GLY A 41 0.98 -18.01 -8.79
C GLY A 41 0.30 -17.50 -7.51
N PRO A 42 0.53 -18.16 -6.35
CA PRO A 42 -0.01 -17.73 -5.07
C PRO A 42 0.37 -16.30 -4.68
N SER A 43 1.63 -15.89 -4.85
CA SER A 43 2.07 -14.52 -4.51
C SER A 43 1.38 -13.45 -5.36
N LEU A 44 1.25 -13.69 -6.68
CA LEU A 44 0.57 -12.76 -7.58
C LEU A 44 -0.92 -12.70 -7.31
N PHE A 45 -1.55 -13.84 -7.06
CA PHE A 45 -2.97 -13.91 -6.75
C PHE A 45 -3.27 -13.17 -5.46
N ALA A 46 -2.56 -13.47 -4.37
CA ALA A 46 -2.74 -12.82 -3.08
C ALA A 46 -2.61 -11.28 -3.18
N HIS A 47 -1.56 -10.79 -3.86
CA HIS A 47 -1.37 -9.35 -4.07
C HIS A 47 -2.48 -8.73 -4.94
N ALA A 48 -2.93 -9.44 -5.98
CA ALA A 48 -3.97 -8.95 -6.88
C ALA A 48 -5.33 -8.83 -6.18
N ILE A 49 -5.68 -9.76 -5.29
CA ILE A 49 -6.97 -9.72 -4.57
C ILE A 49 -6.96 -8.82 -3.34
N THR A 50 -5.78 -8.42 -2.85
CA THR A 50 -5.64 -7.62 -1.61
C THR A 50 -6.50 -6.35 -1.62
N PRO A 51 -6.51 -5.50 -2.68
CA PRO A 51 -7.35 -4.30 -2.69
C PRO A 51 -8.84 -4.61 -2.58
N ALA A 52 -9.32 -5.63 -3.32
CA ALA A 52 -10.71 -6.03 -3.29
C ALA A 52 -11.11 -6.58 -1.91
N GLY A 53 -10.25 -7.40 -1.30
CA GLY A 53 -10.45 -7.92 0.04
C GLY A 53 -10.59 -6.79 1.07
N VAL A 54 -9.67 -5.82 1.05
CA VAL A 54 -9.70 -4.68 1.99
C VAL A 54 -10.96 -3.83 1.79
N ILE A 55 -11.35 -3.53 0.55
CA ILE A 55 -12.57 -2.76 0.27
C ILE A 55 -13.81 -3.50 0.77
N LEU A 56 -13.91 -4.80 0.51
CA LEU A 56 -15.01 -5.63 1.00
C LEU A 56 -15.07 -5.67 2.53
N THR A 57 -13.93 -5.87 3.19
CA THR A 57 -13.86 -5.85 4.66
C THR A 57 -14.29 -4.51 5.23
N CYS A 58 -13.81 -3.38 4.69
CA CYS A 58 -14.26 -2.05 5.11
C CYS A 58 -15.75 -1.83 4.85
N SER A 59 -16.30 -2.39 3.76
CA SER A 59 -17.73 -2.31 3.44
C SER A 59 -18.59 -3.09 4.45
N LEU A 60 -18.11 -4.25 4.90
CA LEU A 60 -18.78 -5.06 5.93
C LEU A 60 -18.76 -4.39 7.31
N ILE A 61 -17.67 -3.71 7.65
CA ILE A 61 -17.50 -3.04 8.95
C ILE A 61 -18.17 -1.65 8.95
N GLY A 62 -18.45 -1.08 7.77
CA GLY A 62 -19.18 0.18 7.60
C GLY A 62 -18.35 1.44 7.83
N PHE A 63 -17.04 1.33 8.08
CA PHE A 63 -16.14 2.49 8.20
C PHE A 63 -14.69 2.14 7.79
N GLY A 64 -13.84 3.16 7.68
CA GLY A 64 -12.39 2.97 7.66
C GLY A 64 -11.74 2.77 6.28
N SER A 65 -12.52 2.81 5.19
CA SER A 65 -11.98 2.68 3.82
C SER A 65 -10.85 3.67 3.52
N LEU A 66 -10.96 4.93 3.97
CA LEU A 66 -9.91 5.93 3.77
C LEU A 66 -8.65 5.61 4.58
N TYR A 67 -8.78 5.25 5.86
CA TYR A 67 -7.66 4.83 6.70
C TYR A 67 -6.96 3.58 6.14
N ALA A 68 -7.74 2.62 5.65
CA ALA A 68 -7.23 1.41 5.02
C ALA A 68 -6.48 1.72 3.72
N THR A 69 -7.00 2.65 2.91
CA THR A 69 -6.34 3.11 1.68
C THR A 69 -5.01 3.80 1.98
N ILE A 70 -4.96 4.64 3.03
CA ILE A 70 -3.73 5.27 3.51
C ILE A 70 -2.71 4.21 3.95
N ALA A 71 -3.16 3.23 4.75
CA ALA A 71 -2.30 2.15 5.23
C ALA A 71 -1.74 1.30 4.08
N LEU A 72 -2.59 0.86 3.14
CA LEU A 72 -2.15 0.10 1.96
C LEU A 72 -1.16 0.87 1.09
N THR A 73 -1.42 2.17 0.89
CA THR A 73 -0.50 3.05 0.17
C THR A 73 0.86 3.05 0.85
N ALA A 74 0.88 3.30 2.16
CA ALA A 74 2.11 3.30 2.94
C ALA A 74 2.83 1.94 2.87
N GLU A 75 2.10 0.83 3.01
CA GLU A 75 2.65 -0.54 2.99
C GLU A 75 3.38 -0.86 1.69
N TRP A 76 2.78 -0.54 0.53
CA TRP A 76 3.37 -0.87 -0.76
C TRP A 76 4.60 -0.01 -1.07
N TRP A 77 4.55 1.29 -0.76
CA TRP A 77 5.71 2.16 -0.95
C TRP A 77 6.84 1.83 0.03
N ALA A 78 6.52 1.54 1.30
CA ALA A 78 7.48 1.08 2.29
C ALA A 78 8.13 -0.25 1.88
N LEU A 79 7.34 -1.19 1.33
CA LEU A 79 7.85 -2.46 0.83
C LEU A 79 8.88 -2.23 -0.27
N LEU A 80 8.57 -1.38 -1.25
CA LEU A 80 9.49 -1.04 -2.34
C LEU A 80 10.76 -0.37 -1.81
N LEU A 81 10.64 0.57 -0.87
CA LEU A 81 11.79 1.26 -0.28
C LEU A 81 12.72 0.31 0.48
N VAL A 82 12.17 -0.47 1.43
CA VAL A 82 12.94 -1.35 2.32
C VAL A 82 13.53 -2.55 1.57
N THR A 83 12.94 -2.95 0.45
CA THR A 83 13.46 -4.05 -0.36
C THR A 83 14.34 -3.60 -1.53
N GLY A 84 14.42 -2.29 -1.82
CA GLY A 84 15.12 -1.75 -2.98
C GLY A 84 14.45 -2.15 -4.30
N PHE A 85 13.12 -1.99 -4.37
CA PHE A 85 12.26 -2.34 -5.52
C PHE A 85 12.26 -3.84 -5.89
N ARG A 86 12.56 -4.69 -4.91
CA ARG A 86 12.62 -6.15 -5.06
C ARG A 86 11.79 -6.82 -3.96
N PRO A 87 10.45 -6.71 -4.02
CA PRO A 87 9.54 -7.13 -2.95
C PRO A 87 9.73 -8.59 -2.52
N GLU A 88 10.17 -9.46 -3.43
CA GLU A 88 10.52 -10.85 -3.17
C GLU A 88 11.61 -11.02 -2.10
N ARG A 89 12.46 -10.01 -1.88
CA ARG A 89 13.51 -10.04 -0.86
C ARG A 89 12.98 -10.04 0.56
N LEU A 90 11.76 -9.53 0.79
CA LEU A 90 11.15 -9.59 2.12
C LEU A 90 10.86 -11.03 2.53
N LEU A 91 10.50 -11.90 1.58
CA LEU A 91 10.15 -13.31 1.83
C LEU A 91 11.35 -14.26 1.69
N SER A 92 12.21 -14.03 0.70
CA SER A 92 13.33 -14.94 0.37
C SER A 92 14.59 -14.71 1.22
N THR A 93 14.83 -13.47 1.63
CA THR A 93 16.06 -13.06 2.34
C THR A 93 15.79 -12.16 3.55
N GLY A 94 14.51 -11.87 3.82
CA GLY A 94 14.10 -10.90 4.83
C GLY A 94 14.07 -11.56 6.19
N GLY A 95 15.09 -11.32 7.00
CA GLY A 95 15.04 -11.61 8.43
C GLY A 95 14.12 -10.62 9.16
N LEU A 96 13.84 -10.91 10.44
CA LEU A 96 12.99 -10.09 11.31
C LEU A 96 13.33 -8.59 11.29
N GLY A 97 14.61 -8.23 11.14
CA GLY A 97 15.03 -6.83 11.04
C GLY A 97 14.46 -6.09 9.83
N ARG A 98 14.37 -6.76 8.67
CA ARG A 98 13.79 -6.16 7.45
C ARG A 98 12.27 -6.05 7.56
N LEU A 99 11.64 -7.03 8.19
CA LEU A 99 10.21 -7.00 8.49
C LEU A 99 9.88 -5.85 9.46
N ALA A 100 10.68 -5.69 10.51
CA ALA A 100 10.55 -4.59 11.46
C ALA A 100 10.77 -3.23 10.80
N ALA A 101 11.77 -3.10 9.93
CA ALA A 101 12.01 -1.88 9.17
C ALA A 101 10.83 -1.53 8.25
N TRP A 102 10.30 -2.53 7.54
CA TRP A 102 9.09 -2.36 6.73
C TRP A 102 7.91 -1.90 7.57
N ALA A 103 7.62 -2.59 8.68
CA ALA A 103 6.52 -2.23 9.58
C ALA A 103 6.68 -0.81 10.17
N ALA A 104 7.89 -0.43 10.58
CA ALA A 104 8.18 0.89 11.12
C ALA A 104 8.00 2.00 10.08
N VAL A 105 8.49 1.82 8.85
CA VAL A 105 8.33 2.78 7.76
C VAL A 105 6.85 2.90 7.37
N THR A 106 6.14 1.78 7.25
CA THR A 106 4.70 1.77 7.01
C THR A 106 3.96 2.58 8.07
N ALA A 107 4.19 2.30 9.36
CA ALA A 107 3.50 2.97 10.44
C ALA A 107 3.78 4.48 10.46
N ALA A 108 5.04 4.88 10.26
CA ALA A 108 5.42 6.28 10.21
C ALA A 108 4.73 7.02 9.05
N VAL A 109 4.77 6.46 7.84
CA VAL A 109 4.16 7.06 6.63
C VAL A 109 2.64 7.10 6.75
N ALA A 110 2.01 6.04 7.24
CA ALA A 110 0.56 5.99 7.43
C ALA A 110 0.10 7.02 8.47
N CYS A 111 0.79 7.13 9.60
CA CYS A 111 0.48 8.12 10.64
C CYS A 111 0.64 9.55 10.12
N LEU A 112 1.73 9.83 9.41
CA LEU A 112 1.98 11.15 8.83
C LEU A 112 0.90 11.50 7.79
N THR A 113 0.60 10.57 6.89
CA THR A 113 -0.41 10.79 5.83
C THR A 113 -1.79 10.99 6.43
N ALA A 114 -2.17 10.20 7.44
CA ALA A 114 -3.43 10.39 8.15
C ALA A 114 -3.53 11.79 8.76
N ARG A 115 -2.49 12.25 9.46
CA ARG A 115 -2.46 13.62 10.00
C ARG A 115 -2.62 14.66 8.89
N LEU A 116 -1.90 14.53 7.78
CA LEU A 116 -1.98 15.47 6.67
C LEU A 116 -3.35 15.47 5.97
N VAL A 117 -4.02 14.32 5.87
CA VAL A 117 -5.33 14.23 5.22
C VAL A 117 -6.45 14.74 6.12
N PHE A 118 -6.38 14.51 7.44
CA PHE A 118 -7.45 14.84 8.39
C PHE A 118 -7.27 16.18 9.10
N GLN A 119 -6.11 16.82 9.04
CA GLN A 119 -5.86 18.15 9.61
C GLN A 119 -5.91 19.29 8.58
N VAL A 120 -6.18 18.97 7.30
CA VAL A 120 -6.41 19.92 6.20
C VAL A 120 -7.91 20.18 6.06
#